data_AF-A0A3C1UH64-F1
#
_entry.id   AF-A0A3C1UH64-F1
#
_cell.length_a   1.000
_cell.length_b   1.000
_cell.length_c   1.000
_cell.angle_alpha   90.00
_cell.angle_beta   90.00
_cell.angle_gamma   90.00
#
_symmetry.space_group_name_H-M   'P 1'
#
loop_
_entity.id
_entity.type
_entity.pdbx_description
1 polymer ?
#
loop_
_entity_poly.entity_id
_entity_poly.type
_entity_poly.pdbx_seq_one_letter_code
_entity_poly.pdbx_strand_id
1 'polypeptide(L)' 'AMNPVDHPYGGGEGRQGRGTRRAKSVYGKPTGKGQKSRRAKRYSNRLIVTRRRVGKAKNG' A
#
# COMPACT_ATOMS: atom_id res chain seq x y z
N ALA A 1 4.34 3.17 18.45
CA ALA A 1 3.44 2.17 17.86
C ALA A 1 2.02 2.53 18.27
N MET A 2 0.99 2.10 17.54
CA MET A 2 -0.42 2.29 17.92
C MET A 2 -0.88 1.13 18.81
N ASN A 3 -2.09 1.22 19.38
CA ASN A 3 -2.68 0.08 20.07
C ASN A 3 -3.19 -0.97 19.04
N PRO A 4 -3.35 -2.25 19.43
CA PRO A 4 -3.84 -3.30 18.53
C PRO A 4 -5.19 -2.98 17.87
N VAL A 5 -6.06 -2.22 18.55
CA VAL A 5 -7.37 -1.81 18.04
C VAL A 5 -7.27 -0.76 16.91
N ASP A 6 -6.24 0.08 16.93
CA ASP A 6 -6.12 1.23 16.04
C ASP A 6 -5.34 0.92 14.77
N HIS A 7 -4.42 -0.06 14.79
CA HIS A 7 -3.60 -0.40 13.64
C HIS A 7 -3.31 -1.90 13.57
N PRO A 8 -3.26 -2.50 12.35
CA PRO A 8 -2.82 -3.88 12.16
C PRO A 8 -1.40 -4.21 12.65
N TYR A 9 -0.63 -3.22 13.09
CA TYR A 9 0.76 -3.33 13.60
C TYR A 9 0.87 -2.72 15.00
N GLY A 10 -0.26 -2.52 15.67
CA GLY A 10 -0.30 -1.99 17.01
C GLY A 10 -0.04 -3.06 18.06
N GLY A 11 0.46 -2.62 19.21
CA GLY A 11 0.83 -3.47 20.34
C GLY A 11 2.15 -4.23 20.17
N GLY A 12 2.30 -5.26 20.99
CA GLY A 12 3.54 -6.00 21.17
C GLY A 12 4.38 -5.48 22.33
N GLU A 13 5.24 -6.34 22.86
CA GLU A 13 6.24 -5.96 23.85
C GLU A 13 7.39 -5.21 23.16
N GLY A 14 7.71 -4.02 23.67
CA GLY A 14 8.75 -3.16 23.09
C GLY A 14 8.43 -2.69 21.68
N ARG A 15 9.46 -2.64 20.80
CA ARG A 15 9.29 -2.24 19.40
C ARG A 15 9.22 -3.47 18.51
N GLN A 16 8.01 -3.80 18.04
CA GLN A 16 7.80 -4.93 17.16
C GLN A 16 7.74 -4.53 15.68
N GLY A 17 8.18 -5.47 14.84
CA GLY A 17 8.03 -5.39 13.39
C GLY A 17 6.60 -5.67 12.95
N ARG A 18 6.42 -5.77 11.64
CA ARG A 18 5.08 -5.83 11.02
C ARG A 18 4.32 -7.16 11.20
N GLY A 19 5.01 -8.24 11.59
CA GLY A 19 4.46 -9.59 11.79
C GLY A 19 3.79 -10.28 10.58
N THR A 20 3.62 -9.59 9.45
CA THR A 20 2.89 -10.09 8.27
C THR A 20 3.81 -10.11 7.05
N ARG A 21 3.38 -10.76 5.95
CA ARG A 21 4.13 -10.72 4.66
C ARG A 21 3.89 -9.45 3.82
N ARG A 22 2.63 -9.00 3.67
CA ARG A 22 2.28 -7.74 2.97
C ARG A 22 1.97 -6.56 3.90
N ALA A 23 2.49 -5.37 3.58
CA ALA A 23 2.15 -4.16 4.31
C ALA A 23 0.66 -3.84 4.11
N LYS A 24 0.05 -3.20 5.10
CA LYS A 24 -1.38 -2.96 5.27
C LYS A 24 -1.55 -1.55 5.80
N SER A 25 -2.58 -0.87 5.31
CA SER A 25 -3.04 0.38 5.90
C SER A 25 -3.73 0.12 7.24
N VAL A 26 -4.07 1.19 7.95
CA VAL A 26 -4.95 1.18 9.15
C VAL A 26 -6.20 0.33 8.91
N TYR A 27 -6.81 0.45 7.72
CA TYR A 27 -8.01 -0.29 7.34
C TYR A 27 -7.74 -1.69 6.78
N GLY A 28 -6.53 -2.22 6.94
CA GLY A 28 -6.17 -3.59 6.56
C GLY A 28 -5.92 -3.82 5.06
N LYS A 29 -6.07 -2.80 4.20
CA LYS A 29 -5.84 -2.94 2.75
C LYS A 29 -4.34 -3.04 2.46
N PRO A 30 -3.91 -3.94 1.55
CA PRO A 30 -2.51 -4.04 1.16
C PRO A 30 -1.94 -2.67 0.72
N THR A 31 -0.87 -2.27 1.38
CA THR A 31 -0.12 -1.04 1.13
C THR A 31 1.32 -1.42 0.82
N GLY A 32 1.96 -0.75 -0.14
CA GLY A 32 3.35 -1.03 -0.47
C GLY A 32 3.74 -0.58 -1.87
N LYS A 33 5.05 -0.64 -2.14
CA LYS A 33 5.61 -0.31 -3.46
C LYS A 33 4.97 -1.20 -4.53
N GLY A 34 4.42 -0.57 -5.57
CA GLY A 34 3.80 -1.26 -6.71
C GLY A 34 2.32 -1.65 -6.54
N GLN A 35 1.69 -1.43 -5.38
CA GLN A 35 0.26 -1.69 -5.20
C GLN A 35 -0.57 -0.57 -5.86
N LYS A 36 -1.27 -0.91 -6.96
CA LYS A 36 -2.19 0.01 -7.64
C LYS A 36 -3.54 -0.01 -6.94
N SER A 37 -4.03 1.14 -6.49
CA SER A 37 -5.35 1.29 -5.87
C SER A 37 -6.48 1.54 -6.88
N ARG A 38 -6.16 1.90 -8.13
CA ARG A 38 -7.16 2.19 -9.18
C ARG A 38 -7.80 0.90 -9.70
N ARG A 39 -9.14 0.88 -9.73
CA ARG A 39 -9.94 -0.21 -10.32
C ARG A 39 -9.75 -0.30 -11.84
N ALA A 40 -9.62 -1.52 -12.35
CA ALA A 40 -9.34 -1.79 -13.77
C ALA A 40 -10.44 -1.30 -14.73
N LYS A 41 -11.71 -1.27 -14.30
CA LYS A 41 -12.88 -0.93 -15.14
C LYS A 41 -13.52 0.45 -14.81
N ARG A 42 -12.76 1.41 -14.27
CA ARG A 42 -13.29 2.75 -13.96
C ARG A 42 -13.57 3.52 -15.27
N TYR A 43 -14.71 4.19 -15.38
CA TYR A 43 -15.12 4.89 -16.62
C TYR A 43 -14.08 5.89 -17.13
N SER A 44 -13.41 6.60 -16.20
CA SER A 44 -12.37 7.57 -16.52
C SER A 44 -11.09 6.96 -17.10
N ASN A 45 -10.97 5.62 -17.11
CA ASN A 45 -9.84 4.96 -17.77
C ASN A 45 -9.80 5.22 -19.28
N ARG A 46 -10.94 5.54 -19.91
CA ARG A 46 -11.02 5.92 -21.33
C ARG A 46 -10.35 7.26 -21.63
N LEU A 47 -10.21 8.13 -20.63
CA LEU A 47 -9.63 9.47 -20.77
C LEU A 47 -8.12 9.50 -20.47
N ILE A 48 -7.51 8.35 -20.13
CA ILE A 48 -6.10 8.29 -19.77
C ILE A 48 -5.25 8.15 -21.03
N VAL A 49 -4.56 9.24 -21.41
CA VAL A 49 -3.60 9.24 -22.55
C VAL A 49 -2.31 8.50 -22.19
N THR A 50 -1.72 8.79 -21.02
CA THR A 50 -0.53 8.08 -20.52
C THR A 50 -0.63 7.84 -19.02
N ARG A 51 0.02 6.78 -18.54
CA ARG A 51 0.11 6.48 -17.10
C ARG A 51 1.42 7.02 -16.52
N ARG A 52 1.34 7.58 -15.31
CA ARG A 52 2.53 7.96 -14.54
C ARG A 52 3.45 6.76 -14.34
N ARG A 53 4.76 6.95 -14.59
CA ARG A 53 5.80 5.99 -14.23
C ARG A 53 5.87 5.89 -12.71
N VAL A 54 5.62 4.69 -12.18
CA VAL A 54 5.67 4.39 -10.74
C VAL A 54 6.82 3.42 -10.48
N GLY A 55 7.85 3.89 -9.76
CA GLY A 55 9.10 3.17 -9.50
C GLY A 55 10.32 4.03 -9.82
N LYS A 56 11.53 3.58 -9.43
CA LYS A 56 12.76 4.19 -9.92
C LYS A 56 12.87 3.92 -11.42
N ALA A 57 13.24 4.94 -12.21
CA ALA A 57 13.71 4.70 -13.57
C ALA A 57 14.89 3.72 -13.47
N LYS A 58 14.82 2.58 -14.15
CA LYS A 58 16.04 1.82 -14.40
C LYS A 58 16.81 2.67 -15.41
N ASN A 59 17.78 3.44 -14.93
CA ASN A 59 18.84 3.94 -15.78
C ASN A 59 19.62 2.69 -16.21
N GLY A 60 19.36 2.24 -17.43
CA GLY A 60 20.27 1.42 -18.20
C GLY A 60 21.02 2.38 -19.12
#